data_AF-A0A353TCS2-F1
#
_entry.id   AF-A0A353TCS2-F1
#
_cell.length_a   1.000
_cell.length_b   1.000
_cell.length_c   1.000
_cell.angle_alpha   90.00
_cell.angle_beta   90.00
_cell.angle_gamma   90.00
#
_symmetry.space_group_name_H-M   'P 1'
#
loop_
_entity.id
_entity.type
_entity.pdbx_description
1 polymer ?
#
loop_
_entity_poly.entity_id
_entity_poly.type
_entity_poly.pdbx_seq_one_letter_code
_entity_poly.pdbx_strand_id
1 'polypeptide(L)'
;AFAFHTDAGTFWGDTIVGTLGIYMTHFNNEKFENGRSRWASRDLSELIMEEVTSDIRREFEPEWTRRHLWNRSYAEARIPNVPTMLLELLSHQNFADMRYGLDPSFRFTVSRSIYKGMLKFIASQYNREYVVQPLPVKDFSLSFSGEREVELKWKPTIDATEPSANPTKYIVYTRINGRGFDNGVIANTNSYKVSIQKDLVYSFKVAAVNEGGESFPSEILSACRKSDQKGEALIVNGFTRVSAPFSFVTSEDSIAGFAGSVDNGVPYIADHHFIGQMHEFRRIIPWMDDDASGFGDSNANYETTRIAGNSFDYPFVHGQAFAEAGYSFVSTAADAVENGTVKLSDY
;
A
#
# COMPACT_ATOMS: atom_id res chain seq x y z
N ALA A 1 17.67 14.97 -0.93
CA ALA A 1 16.90 14.44 -2.07
C ALA A 1 16.87 12.92 -1.97
N PHE A 2 16.05 12.28 -2.77
CA PHE A 2 15.93 10.82 -2.76
C PHE A 2 15.64 10.35 -4.18
N ALA A 3 16.47 9.45 -4.69
CA ALA A 3 16.27 8.80 -5.97
C ALA A 3 15.85 7.35 -5.71
N PHE A 4 14.66 6.97 -6.16
CA PHE A 4 14.15 5.61 -6.05
C PHE A 4 14.43 4.89 -7.36
N HIS A 5 15.14 3.76 -7.28
CA HIS A 5 15.47 2.89 -8.39
C HIS A 5 15.23 1.42 -8.02
N THR A 6 15.29 0.58 -9.05
CA THR A 6 15.39 -0.88 -8.93
C THR A 6 16.53 -1.33 -9.84
N ASP A 7 17.30 -2.31 -9.40
CA ASP A 7 18.50 -2.79 -10.08
C ASP A 7 18.14 -3.83 -11.16
N ALA A 8 19.12 -4.24 -11.96
CA ALA A 8 18.97 -5.26 -12.99
C ALA A 8 19.88 -6.49 -12.75
N GLY A 9 20.31 -6.73 -11.51
CA GLY A 9 21.11 -7.91 -11.15
C GLY A 9 20.31 -9.21 -11.24
N THR A 10 20.89 -10.29 -11.74
CA THR A 10 20.18 -11.58 -11.85
C THR A 10 20.94 -12.67 -11.10
N PHE A 11 20.19 -13.54 -10.42
CA PHE A 11 20.71 -14.80 -9.89
C PHE A 11 19.94 -15.98 -10.45
N TRP A 12 20.63 -17.12 -10.56
CA TRP A 12 19.96 -18.39 -10.83
C TRP A 12 19.19 -18.84 -9.57
N GLY A 13 18.05 -19.50 -9.73
CA GLY A 13 17.24 -19.91 -8.59
C GLY A 13 16.40 -18.81 -7.98
N ASP A 14 16.15 -18.97 -6.69
CA ASP A 14 15.32 -18.09 -5.87
C ASP A 14 16.16 -17.24 -4.90
N THR A 15 17.43 -16.99 -5.24
CA THR A 15 18.30 -16.13 -4.42
C THR A 15 17.90 -14.68 -4.59
N ILE A 16 17.71 -14.00 -3.45
CA ILE A 16 17.38 -12.58 -3.38
C ILE A 16 18.61 -11.72 -3.70
N VAL A 17 18.49 -10.82 -4.68
CA VAL A 17 19.50 -9.77 -4.90
C VAL A 17 19.42 -8.75 -3.79
N GLY A 18 18.21 -8.22 -3.57
CA GLY A 18 17.90 -7.35 -2.44
C GLY A 18 18.39 -5.91 -2.59
N THR A 19 18.45 -5.21 -1.46
CA THR A 19 18.47 -3.74 -1.42
C THR A 19 19.88 -3.18 -1.33
N LEU A 20 20.21 -2.16 -2.14
CA LEU A 20 21.48 -1.44 -2.15
C LEU A 20 21.24 0.07 -1.96
N GLY A 21 22.06 0.71 -1.12
CA GLY A 21 22.05 2.16 -0.93
C GLY A 21 23.28 2.81 -1.55
N ILE A 22 23.10 3.89 -2.29
CA ILE A 22 24.20 4.65 -2.93
C ILE A 22 24.17 6.10 -2.44
N TYR A 23 25.33 6.59 -2.02
CA TYR A 23 25.56 7.98 -1.60
C TYR A 23 26.90 8.48 -2.13
N MET A 24 27.19 9.77 -1.99
CA MET A 24 28.48 10.34 -2.38
C MET A 24 28.98 11.39 -1.39
N THR A 25 30.10 11.11 -0.71
CA THR A 25 30.76 12.08 0.18
C THR A 25 31.89 12.84 -0.49
N HIS A 26 32.67 12.21 -1.37
CA HIS A 26 33.91 12.76 -1.92
C HIS A 26 33.68 13.77 -3.07
N PHE A 27 32.89 14.81 -2.82
CA PHE A 27 32.57 15.89 -3.74
C PHE A 27 32.54 17.24 -3.00
N ASN A 28 32.96 18.33 -3.64
CA ASN A 28 33.00 19.69 -3.05
C ASN A 28 33.63 19.75 -1.65
N ASN A 29 34.83 19.17 -1.49
CA ASN A 29 35.53 19.08 -0.19
C ASN A 29 34.69 18.43 0.92
N GLU A 30 33.86 17.45 0.53
CA GLU A 30 32.93 16.72 1.40
C GLU A 30 31.90 17.59 2.11
N LYS A 31 31.55 18.74 1.52
CA LYS A 31 30.55 19.66 2.06
C LYS A 31 29.45 19.98 1.06
N PHE A 32 28.27 20.25 1.58
CA PHE A 32 27.20 20.95 0.86
C PHE A 32 27.49 22.46 0.86
N GLU A 33 26.77 23.21 0.03
CA GLU A 33 26.95 24.67 -0.09
C GLU A 33 26.72 25.41 1.23
N ASN A 34 25.86 24.90 2.11
CA ASN A 34 25.63 25.46 3.44
C ASN A 34 26.71 25.08 4.48
N GLY A 35 27.81 24.45 4.05
CA GLY A 35 28.91 24.02 4.90
C GLY A 35 28.68 22.73 5.67
N ARG A 36 27.47 22.14 5.65
CA ARG A 36 27.22 20.84 6.28
C ARG A 36 27.99 19.73 5.58
N SER A 37 28.40 18.73 6.36
CA SER A 37 29.12 17.57 5.85
C SER A 37 28.24 16.71 4.94
N ARG A 38 28.81 16.24 3.81
CA ARG A 38 28.16 15.26 2.93
C ARG A 38 28.03 13.87 3.57
N TRP A 39 28.67 13.63 4.70
CA TRP A 39 28.45 12.42 5.51
C TRP A 39 27.00 12.28 5.98
N ALA A 40 26.23 13.38 6.04
CA ALA A 40 24.79 13.31 6.27
C ALA A 40 24.04 12.47 5.21
N SER A 41 24.56 12.36 3.98
CA SER A 41 24.01 11.45 2.96
C SER A 41 24.21 9.97 3.32
N ARG A 42 25.35 9.63 3.94
CA ARG A 42 25.63 8.27 4.42
C ARG A 42 24.68 7.91 5.56
N ASP A 43 24.46 8.84 6.49
CA ASP A 43 23.55 8.62 7.63
C ASP A 43 22.09 8.50 7.18
N LEU A 44 21.65 9.32 6.22
CA LEU A 44 20.35 9.17 5.56
C LEU A 44 20.20 7.77 4.92
N SER A 45 21.24 7.33 4.18
CA SER A 45 21.22 6.04 3.49
C SER A 45 21.15 4.88 4.47
N GLU A 46 21.91 4.93 5.56
CA GLU A 46 21.90 3.90 6.61
C GLU A 46 20.52 3.79 7.26
N LEU A 47 19.91 4.91 7.65
CA LEU A 47 18.59 4.91 8.29
C LEU A 47 17.49 4.36 7.37
N ILE A 48 17.48 4.75 6.09
CA ILE A 48 16.49 4.23 5.14
C ILE A 48 16.72 2.74 4.86
N MET A 49 17.97 2.32 4.67
CA MET A 49 18.30 0.91 4.42
C MET A 49 17.95 0.01 5.60
N GLU A 50 18.19 0.48 6.83
CA GLU A 50 17.81 -0.24 8.03
C GLU A 50 16.29 -0.44 8.13
N GLU A 51 15.50 0.64 7.98
CA GLU A 51 14.04 0.54 8.00
C GLU A 51 13.51 -0.40 6.92
N VAL A 52 13.97 -0.23 5.67
CA VAL A 52 13.51 -1.04 4.54
C VAL A 52 13.82 -2.50 4.75
N THR A 53 15.07 -2.84 5.08
CA THR A 53 15.47 -4.25 5.18
C THR A 53 14.92 -4.93 6.43
N SER A 54 14.80 -4.22 7.55
CA SER A 54 14.19 -4.77 8.77
C SER A 54 12.69 -5.02 8.62
N ASP A 55 11.96 -4.14 7.93
CA ASP A 55 10.53 -4.34 7.66
C ASP A 55 10.30 -5.45 6.62
N ILE A 56 11.10 -5.51 5.54
CA ILE A 56 10.97 -6.60 4.55
C ILE A 56 11.24 -7.96 5.20
N ARG A 57 12.28 -8.08 6.02
CA ARG A 57 12.62 -9.34 6.68
C ARG A 57 11.56 -9.83 7.64
N ARG A 58 10.92 -8.90 8.34
CA ARG A 58 9.88 -9.23 9.30
C ARG A 58 8.59 -9.67 8.63
N GLU A 59 8.19 -8.99 7.56
CA GLU A 59 6.85 -9.15 6.97
C GLU A 59 6.81 -10.08 5.75
N PHE A 60 7.95 -10.30 5.05
CA PHE A 60 7.95 -10.97 3.74
C PHE A 60 9.04 -12.04 3.57
N GLU A 61 10.32 -11.68 3.74
CA GLU A 61 11.45 -12.55 3.40
C GLU A 61 12.56 -12.41 4.44
N PRO A 62 12.59 -13.27 5.48
CA PRO A 62 13.56 -13.19 6.58
C PRO A 62 15.02 -13.12 6.13
N GLU A 63 15.35 -13.72 4.98
CA GLU A 63 16.70 -13.74 4.40
C GLU A 63 16.91 -12.64 3.34
N TRP A 64 16.05 -11.61 3.31
CA TRP A 64 16.19 -10.52 2.34
C TRP A 64 17.58 -9.89 2.43
N THR A 65 18.28 -9.86 1.29
CA THR A 65 19.67 -9.42 1.24
C THR A 65 19.75 -7.91 1.45
N ARG A 66 20.37 -7.48 2.56
CA ARG A 66 20.83 -6.11 2.74
C ARG A 66 22.21 -5.99 2.11
N ARG A 67 22.30 -5.40 0.92
CA ARG A 67 23.57 -5.15 0.22
C ARG A 67 24.31 -3.95 0.86
N HIS A 68 25.42 -3.56 0.23
CA HIS A 68 26.31 -2.53 0.74
C HIS A 68 25.69 -1.13 0.74
N LEU A 69 26.34 -0.22 1.48
CA LEU A 69 26.24 1.21 1.19
C LEU A 69 27.42 1.61 0.31
N TRP A 70 27.13 2.09 -0.89
CA TRP A 70 28.13 2.48 -1.88
C TRP A 70 28.38 3.99 -1.84
N ASN A 71 29.61 4.36 -1.51
CA ASN A 71 30.11 5.71 -1.76
C ASN A 71 30.57 5.80 -3.23
N ARG A 72 29.68 6.21 -4.13
CA ARG A 72 29.89 6.21 -5.58
C ARG A 72 29.31 7.46 -6.24
N SER A 73 30.00 7.93 -7.27
CA SER A 73 29.75 9.21 -7.95
C SER A 73 28.62 9.13 -9.01
N TYR A 74 27.45 8.65 -8.63
CA TYR A 74 26.24 8.72 -9.46
C TYR A 74 25.73 10.16 -9.47
N ALA A 75 25.17 10.63 -10.59
CA ALA A 75 24.76 12.03 -10.73
C ALA A 75 23.70 12.39 -9.68
N GLU A 76 22.73 11.50 -9.46
CA GLU A 76 21.65 11.58 -8.49
C GLU A 76 22.16 11.67 -7.04
N ALA A 77 23.27 11.00 -6.72
CA ALA A 77 23.88 11.04 -5.38
C ALA A 77 24.88 12.20 -5.20
N ARG A 78 25.54 12.64 -6.29
CA ARG A 78 26.62 13.63 -6.28
C ARG A 78 26.13 15.06 -6.43
N ILE A 79 25.26 15.33 -7.41
CA ILE A 79 24.91 16.68 -7.84
C ILE A 79 24.06 17.42 -6.79
N PRO A 80 23.07 16.79 -6.13
CA PRO A 80 22.27 17.50 -5.14
C PRO A 80 23.12 18.13 -4.02
N ASN A 81 22.82 19.39 -3.71
CA ASN A 81 23.44 20.18 -2.66
C ASN A 81 22.75 20.03 -1.28
N VAL A 82 22.07 18.91 -1.07
CA VAL A 82 21.40 18.52 0.18
C VAL A 82 21.68 17.03 0.46
N PRO A 83 21.54 16.55 1.72
CA PRO A 83 21.65 15.13 2.02
C PRO A 83 20.81 14.28 1.07
N THR A 84 21.45 13.32 0.40
CA THR A 84 20.84 12.59 -0.71
C THR A 84 21.32 11.15 -0.77
N MET A 85 20.40 10.25 -1.09
CA MET A 85 20.69 8.87 -1.43
C MET A 85 19.98 8.46 -2.72
N LEU A 86 20.54 7.45 -3.37
CA LEU A 86 19.88 6.64 -4.37
C LEU A 86 19.64 5.26 -3.76
N LEU A 87 18.39 4.78 -3.82
CA LEU A 87 17.98 3.46 -3.37
C LEU A 87 17.79 2.55 -4.57
N GLU A 88 18.53 1.46 -4.65
CA GLU A 88 18.20 0.32 -5.50
C GLU A 88 17.43 -0.68 -4.64
N LEU A 89 16.10 -0.65 -4.70
CA LEU A 89 15.26 -1.37 -3.73
C LEU A 89 15.41 -2.90 -3.82
N LEU A 90 15.29 -3.39 -5.04
CA LEU A 90 15.26 -4.79 -5.43
C LEU A 90 15.76 -4.88 -6.87
N SER A 91 15.98 -6.08 -7.40
CA SER A 91 16.27 -6.26 -8.82
C SER A 91 15.04 -6.61 -9.64
N HIS A 92 14.68 -5.77 -10.61
CA HIS A 92 13.51 -5.98 -11.47
C HIS A 92 13.72 -7.04 -12.55
N GLN A 93 14.95 -7.51 -12.76
CA GLN A 93 15.26 -8.67 -13.62
C GLN A 93 15.34 -9.98 -12.83
N ASN A 94 15.36 -9.94 -11.49
CA ASN A 94 15.45 -11.13 -10.67
C ASN A 94 14.06 -11.65 -10.31
N PHE A 95 13.72 -12.88 -10.74
CA PHE A 95 12.41 -13.48 -10.46
C PHE A 95 12.10 -13.51 -8.96
N ALA A 96 13.06 -13.91 -8.13
CA ALA A 96 12.87 -14.05 -6.70
C ALA A 96 12.46 -12.72 -6.03
N ASP A 97 13.10 -11.62 -6.43
CA ASP A 97 12.82 -10.27 -5.96
C ASP A 97 11.44 -9.80 -6.45
N MET A 98 11.11 -10.05 -7.72
CA MET A 98 9.85 -9.60 -8.34
C MET A 98 8.60 -10.30 -7.81
N ARG A 99 8.73 -11.49 -7.19
CA ARG A 99 7.62 -12.10 -6.43
C ARG A 99 7.09 -11.14 -5.35
N TYR A 100 7.97 -10.35 -4.76
CA TYR A 100 7.62 -9.32 -3.78
C TYR A 100 7.35 -7.97 -4.46
N GLY A 101 8.17 -7.58 -5.44
CA GLY A 101 8.03 -6.29 -6.13
C GLY A 101 6.66 -6.06 -6.79
N LEU A 102 5.98 -7.14 -7.20
CA LEU A 102 4.63 -7.09 -7.76
C LEU A 102 3.51 -7.02 -6.71
N ASP A 103 3.79 -7.36 -5.45
CA ASP A 103 2.80 -7.35 -4.37
C ASP A 103 2.48 -5.92 -3.91
N PRO A 104 1.23 -5.44 -4.00
CA PRO A 104 0.83 -4.15 -3.45
C PRO A 104 1.14 -3.99 -1.95
N SER A 105 1.08 -5.07 -1.17
CA SER A 105 1.37 -5.05 0.28
C SER A 105 2.85 -4.79 0.54
N PHE A 106 3.74 -5.43 -0.23
CA PHE A 106 5.17 -5.16 -0.18
C PHE A 106 5.49 -3.72 -0.54
N ARG A 107 4.89 -3.21 -1.63
CA ARG A 107 5.03 -1.81 -2.05
C ARG A 107 4.58 -0.83 -0.98
N PHE A 108 3.47 -1.11 -0.29
CA PHE A 108 3.00 -0.30 0.84
C PHE A 108 4.02 -0.31 1.98
N THR A 109 4.45 -1.49 2.43
CA THR A 109 5.39 -1.63 3.55
C THR A 109 6.70 -0.90 3.25
N VAL A 110 7.32 -1.13 2.10
CA VAL A 110 8.58 -0.48 1.72
C VAL A 110 8.43 1.03 1.60
N SER A 111 7.34 1.52 1.00
CA SER A 111 7.07 2.96 0.90
C SER A 111 7.00 3.60 2.30
N ARG A 112 6.34 2.92 3.23
CA ARG A 112 6.28 3.34 4.64
C ARG A 112 7.66 3.28 5.30
N SER A 113 8.46 2.24 5.08
CA SER A 113 9.82 2.14 5.62
C SER A 113 10.75 3.26 5.13
N ILE A 114 10.67 3.60 3.85
CA ILE A 114 11.41 4.74 3.26
C ILE A 114 11.02 6.04 3.97
N TYR A 115 9.71 6.28 4.13
CA TYR A 115 9.20 7.43 4.89
C TYR A 115 9.75 7.46 6.32
N LYS A 116 9.71 6.34 7.04
CA LYS A 116 10.24 6.25 8.41
C LYS A 116 11.73 6.58 8.47
N GLY A 117 12.52 6.07 7.52
CA GLY A 117 13.96 6.36 7.45
C GLY A 117 14.24 7.85 7.20
N MET A 118 13.49 8.48 6.29
CA MET A 118 13.56 9.93 6.05
C MET A 118 13.18 10.74 7.28
N LEU A 119 12.10 10.35 7.96
CA LEU A 119 11.62 11.00 9.17
C LEU A 119 12.65 10.93 10.29
N LYS A 120 13.19 9.73 10.57
CA LYS A 120 14.24 9.49 11.56
C LYS A 120 15.50 10.29 11.25
N PHE A 121 15.88 10.37 9.97
CA PHE A 121 16.99 11.20 9.54
C PHE A 121 16.74 12.68 9.88
N ILE A 122 15.63 13.26 9.41
CA ILE A 122 15.32 14.68 9.65
C ILE A 122 15.25 14.97 11.16
N ALA A 123 14.55 14.14 11.92
CA ALA A 123 14.44 14.26 13.37
C ALA A 123 15.80 14.30 14.06
N SER A 124 16.72 13.40 13.67
CA SER A 124 18.08 13.35 14.21
C SER A 124 18.90 14.62 13.86
N GLN A 125 18.74 15.17 12.65
CA GLN A 125 19.46 16.37 12.22
C GLN A 125 19.08 17.63 13.00
N TYR A 126 17.91 17.64 13.63
CA TYR A 126 17.41 18.78 14.41
C TYR A 126 17.24 18.48 15.89
N ASN A 127 17.62 17.28 16.35
CA ASN A 127 17.42 16.79 17.71
C ASN A 127 15.97 16.98 18.19
N ARG A 128 15.01 16.47 17.42
CA ARG A 128 13.58 16.57 17.70
C ARG A 128 12.95 15.19 17.79
N GLU A 129 11.91 15.07 18.60
CA GLU A 129 11.05 13.90 18.58
C GLU A 129 10.29 13.81 17.25
N TYR A 130 9.88 12.59 16.89
CA TYR A 130 9.10 12.32 15.70
C TYR A 130 7.92 11.40 16.01
N VAL A 131 6.90 11.48 15.18
CA VAL A 131 5.69 10.66 15.24
C VAL A 131 5.46 10.07 13.86
N VAL A 132 5.32 8.75 13.77
CA VAL A 132 5.01 8.04 12.53
C VAL A 132 3.51 8.15 12.24
N GLN A 133 3.09 8.29 10.99
CA GLN A 133 1.66 8.31 10.64
C GLN A 133 0.98 6.97 10.98
N PRO A 134 -0.33 6.95 11.30
CA PRO A 134 -1.03 5.72 11.65
C PRO A 134 -1.21 4.75 10.47
N LEU A 135 -1.57 3.51 10.81
CA LEU A 135 -2.09 2.53 9.86
C LEU A 135 -3.61 2.72 9.66
N PRO A 136 -4.17 2.26 8.53
CA PRO A 136 -5.61 2.31 8.27
C PRO A 136 -6.42 1.67 9.40
N VAL A 137 -7.62 2.20 9.65
CA VAL A 137 -8.54 1.61 10.63
C VAL A 137 -9.03 0.24 10.15
N LYS A 138 -9.48 -0.58 11.10
CA LYS A 138 -10.05 -1.91 10.85
C LYS A 138 -11.40 -2.07 11.54
N ASP A 139 -12.08 -3.18 11.32
CA ASP A 139 -13.42 -3.46 11.84
C ASP A 139 -14.42 -2.32 11.56
N PHE A 140 -14.33 -1.70 10.37
CA PHE A 140 -15.21 -0.58 10.03
C PHE A 140 -16.64 -1.10 9.83
N SER A 141 -17.62 -0.45 10.44
CA SER A 141 -19.02 -0.87 10.38
C SER A 141 -19.99 0.31 10.46
N LEU A 142 -21.15 0.13 9.82
CA LEU A 142 -22.27 1.05 9.84
C LEU A 142 -23.47 0.38 10.52
N SER A 143 -24.25 1.15 11.27
CA SER A 143 -25.52 0.71 11.85
C SER A 143 -26.50 1.87 11.89
N PHE A 144 -27.80 1.60 11.79
CA PHE A 144 -28.80 2.63 12.01
C PHE A 144 -28.96 2.89 13.51
N SER A 145 -28.75 4.14 13.94
CA SER A 145 -28.97 4.57 15.32
C SER A 145 -30.26 5.39 15.49
N GLY A 146 -31.01 5.60 14.40
CA GLY A 146 -32.31 6.23 14.37
C GLY A 146 -32.87 6.35 12.94
N GLU A 147 -34.06 6.93 12.80
CA GLU A 147 -34.78 7.03 11.50
C GLU A 147 -34.06 7.88 10.43
N ARG A 148 -33.13 8.73 10.85
CA ARG A 148 -32.34 9.63 10.00
C ARG A 148 -30.89 9.74 10.52
N GLU A 149 -30.39 8.70 11.18
CA GLU A 149 -29.05 8.69 11.76
C GLU A 149 -28.37 7.35 11.49
N VAL A 150 -27.11 7.42 11.07
CA VAL A 150 -26.21 6.27 10.94
C VAL A 150 -25.06 6.46 11.93
N GLU A 151 -24.76 5.41 12.68
CA GLU A 151 -23.58 5.31 13.53
C GLU A 151 -22.49 4.52 12.80
N LEU A 152 -21.33 5.14 12.68
CA LEU A 152 -20.09 4.58 12.17
C LEU A 152 -19.24 4.13 13.36
N LYS A 153 -18.63 2.94 13.29
CA LYS A 153 -17.68 2.43 14.29
C LYS A 153 -16.48 1.78 13.63
N TRP A 154 -15.30 1.93 14.24
CA TRP A 154 -14.04 1.35 13.76
C TRP A 154 -13.04 1.14 14.89
N LYS A 155 -11.97 0.38 14.64
CA LYS A 155 -10.86 0.19 15.57
C LYS A 155 -9.54 0.69 14.99
N PRO A 156 -8.60 1.16 15.82
CA PRO A 156 -7.27 1.48 15.34
C PRO A 156 -6.52 0.20 14.97
N THR A 157 -5.62 0.31 14.01
CA THR A 157 -4.62 -0.74 13.74
C THR A 157 -3.34 -0.39 14.48
N ILE A 158 -2.94 -1.24 15.41
CA ILE A 158 -1.75 -1.04 16.23
C ILE A 158 -0.51 -1.52 15.48
N ASP A 159 0.44 -0.62 15.27
CA ASP A 159 1.77 -0.94 14.76
C ASP A 159 2.68 -1.25 15.96
N ALA A 160 2.91 -2.54 16.23
CA ALA A 160 3.73 -2.96 17.37
C ALA A 160 5.21 -2.53 17.23
N THR A 161 5.66 -2.30 16.00
CA THR A 161 7.04 -1.89 15.71
C THR A 161 7.23 -0.38 15.69
N GLU A 162 6.15 0.38 15.55
CA GLU A 162 6.15 1.83 15.60
C GLU A 162 5.08 2.36 16.57
N PRO A 163 5.30 2.28 17.89
CA PRO A 163 4.31 2.71 18.89
C PRO A 163 3.88 4.18 18.79
N SER A 164 4.70 5.04 18.16
CA SER A 164 4.34 6.44 17.89
C SER A 164 3.24 6.56 16.83
N ALA A 165 3.00 5.52 16.02
CA ALA A 165 1.98 5.49 14.98
C ALA A 165 0.54 5.36 15.50
N ASN A 166 0.32 5.36 16.82
CA ASN A 166 -1.02 5.31 17.36
C ASN A 166 -1.84 6.56 16.95
N PRO A 167 -3.10 6.37 16.52
CA PRO A 167 -3.97 7.48 16.17
C PRO A 167 -4.41 8.27 17.40
N THR A 168 -4.51 9.59 17.24
CA THR A 168 -5.09 10.50 18.24
C THR A 168 -6.48 10.97 17.84
N LYS A 169 -6.78 10.97 16.53
CA LYS A 169 -8.05 11.40 15.93
C LYS A 169 -8.33 10.59 14.65
N TYR A 170 -9.50 10.82 14.07
CA TYR A 170 -9.89 10.25 12.78
C TYR A 170 -10.55 11.32 11.92
N ILE A 171 -10.48 11.16 10.59
CA ILE A 171 -11.25 11.95 9.63
C ILE A 171 -12.28 11.02 8.99
N VAL A 172 -13.55 11.41 9.08
CA VAL A 172 -14.66 10.73 8.40
C VAL A 172 -15.00 11.50 7.14
N TYR A 173 -14.81 10.85 5.99
CA TYR A 173 -15.19 11.38 4.69
C TYR A 173 -16.57 10.88 4.30
N THR A 174 -17.40 11.76 3.75
CA THR A 174 -18.76 11.42 3.30
C THR A 174 -18.92 11.67 1.81
N ARG A 175 -19.54 10.72 1.13
CA ARG A 175 -20.03 10.85 -0.24
C ARG A 175 -21.54 10.61 -0.25
N ILE A 176 -22.28 11.39 -1.02
CA ILE A 176 -23.73 11.22 -1.23
C ILE A 176 -23.99 10.81 -2.67
N ASN A 177 -24.64 9.67 -2.86
CA ASN A 177 -24.86 9.00 -4.14
C ASN A 177 -23.53 8.84 -4.90
N GLY A 178 -23.54 8.94 -6.23
CA GLY A 178 -22.33 8.82 -7.06
C GLY A 178 -21.47 10.08 -7.16
N ARG A 179 -21.50 11.00 -6.18
CA ARG A 179 -20.68 12.23 -6.20
C ARG A 179 -19.25 11.99 -5.70
N GLY A 180 -18.44 13.05 -5.58
CA GLY A 180 -17.16 12.98 -4.87
C GLY A 180 -17.32 12.92 -3.34
N PHE A 181 -16.27 12.49 -2.65
CA PHE A 181 -16.17 12.66 -1.19
C PHE A 181 -15.96 14.14 -0.83
N ASP A 182 -16.45 14.53 0.34
CA ASP A 182 -16.19 15.83 0.95
C ASP A 182 -14.74 15.95 1.49
N ASN A 183 -14.46 17.07 2.17
CA ASN A 183 -13.16 17.33 2.81
C ASN A 183 -13.01 16.64 4.19
N GLY A 184 -13.99 15.83 4.60
CA GLY A 184 -14.00 15.11 5.85
C GLY A 184 -14.35 15.94 7.10
N VAL A 185 -14.71 15.23 8.17
CA VAL A 185 -14.98 15.77 9.51
C VAL A 185 -14.16 15.04 10.55
N ILE A 186 -13.58 15.78 11.51
CA ILE A 186 -12.79 15.21 12.59
C ILE A 186 -13.70 14.48 13.59
N ALA A 187 -13.37 13.22 13.87
CA ALA A 187 -13.90 12.44 14.97
C ALA A 187 -12.79 12.23 16.02
N ASN A 188 -13.09 12.58 17.28
CA ASN A 188 -12.14 12.43 18.40
C ASN A 188 -12.22 11.05 19.08
N THR A 189 -13.13 10.19 18.62
CA THR A 189 -13.35 8.84 19.15
C THR A 189 -13.49 7.86 17.99
N ASN A 190 -13.55 6.57 18.34
CA ASN A 190 -13.68 5.43 17.42
C ASN A 190 -15.10 5.22 16.85
N SER A 191 -15.94 6.25 16.95
CA SER A 191 -17.31 6.23 16.49
C SER A 191 -17.73 7.61 16.05
N TYR A 192 -18.60 7.70 15.05
CA TYR A 192 -19.17 8.96 14.62
C TYR A 192 -20.62 8.78 14.18
N LYS A 193 -21.48 9.74 14.53
CA LYS A 193 -22.89 9.72 14.16
C LYS A 193 -23.16 10.77 13.10
N VAL A 194 -23.82 10.35 12.03
CA VAL A 194 -24.11 11.18 10.88
C VAL A 194 -25.61 11.26 10.67
N SER A 195 -26.13 12.47 10.52
CA SER A 195 -27.50 12.68 10.07
C SER A 195 -27.62 12.41 8.57
N ILE A 196 -28.59 11.58 8.18
CA ILE A 196 -28.85 11.20 6.79
C ILE A 196 -30.26 11.59 6.36
N GLN A 197 -30.42 11.86 5.06
CA GLN A 197 -31.73 11.93 4.44
C GLN A 197 -32.15 10.55 3.97
N LYS A 198 -33.45 10.25 4.08
CA LYS A 198 -34.00 9.01 3.53
C LYS A 198 -33.89 9.01 2.00
N ASP A 199 -33.84 7.81 1.43
CA ASP A 199 -33.81 7.54 0.00
C ASP A 199 -32.55 8.03 -0.75
N LEU A 200 -31.51 8.46 -0.01
CA LEU A 200 -30.18 8.72 -0.54
C LEU A 200 -29.21 7.64 -0.06
N VAL A 201 -28.24 7.30 -0.91
CA VAL A 201 -27.13 6.41 -0.52
C VAL A 201 -26.00 7.28 0.00
N TYR A 202 -25.60 7.06 1.24
CA TYR A 202 -24.42 7.67 1.83
C TYR A 202 -23.29 6.66 1.82
N SER A 203 -22.08 7.08 1.43
CA SER A 203 -20.86 6.28 1.53
C SER A 203 -19.85 6.98 2.41
N PHE A 204 -19.11 6.20 3.20
CA PHE A 204 -18.17 6.69 4.18
C PHE A 204 -16.84 5.96 4.04
N LYS A 205 -15.75 6.68 4.31
CA LYS A 205 -14.43 6.09 4.59
C LYS A 205 -13.79 6.86 5.73
N VAL A 206 -12.96 6.18 6.50
CA VAL A 206 -12.33 6.74 7.69
C VAL A 206 -10.82 6.64 7.57
N ALA A 207 -10.12 7.74 7.85
CA ALA A 207 -8.67 7.75 7.96
C ALA A 207 -8.25 8.05 9.40
N ALA A 208 -7.22 7.34 9.87
CA ALA A 208 -6.62 7.55 11.17
C ALA A 208 -5.59 8.69 11.10
N VAL A 209 -5.53 9.53 12.14
CA VAL A 209 -4.68 10.73 12.17
C VAL A 209 -3.94 10.83 13.49
N ASN A 210 -2.68 11.25 13.41
CA ASN A 210 -1.90 11.77 14.54
C ASN A 210 -1.00 12.93 14.06
N GLU A 211 -0.09 13.39 14.91
CA GLU A 211 0.85 14.47 14.56
C GLU A 211 1.83 14.10 13.45
N GLY A 212 1.97 12.81 13.13
CA GLY A 212 2.79 12.28 12.04
C GLY A 212 2.10 12.29 10.67
N GLY A 213 0.78 12.44 10.63
CA GLY A 213 0.00 12.54 9.39
C GLY A 213 -1.28 11.70 9.38
N GLU A 214 -1.80 11.49 8.17
CA GLU A 214 -3.03 10.72 7.89
C GLU A 214 -2.67 9.34 7.32
N SER A 215 -3.40 8.31 7.73
CA SER A 215 -3.27 6.95 7.19
C SER A 215 -3.88 6.82 5.78
N PHE A 216 -3.66 5.68 5.13
CA PHE A 216 -4.56 5.29 4.04
C PHE A 216 -6.00 5.15 4.60
N PRO A 217 -7.04 5.42 3.81
CA PRO A 217 -8.41 5.29 4.27
C PRO A 217 -8.79 3.82 4.48
N SER A 218 -9.84 3.60 5.27
CA SER A 218 -10.58 2.34 5.28
C SER A 218 -11.15 2.00 3.90
N GLU A 219 -11.67 0.79 3.77
CA GLU A 219 -12.68 0.49 2.75
C GLU A 219 -13.89 1.44 2.82
N ILE A 220 -14.64 1.52 1.72
CA ILE A 220 -15.81 2.40 1.62
C ILE A 220 -17.06 1.60 1.96
N LEU A 221 -17.73 2.01 3.04
CA LEU A 221 -19.00 1.44 3.47
C LEU A 221 -20.15 2.37 3.09
N SER A 222 -21.32 1.82 2.78
CA SER A 222 -22.49 2.58 2.36
C SER A 222 -23.73 2.22 3.18
N ALA A 223 -24.63 3.19 3.30
CA ALA A 223 -25.92 3.02 3.94
C ALA A 223 -27.02 3.79 3.19
N CYS A 224 -28.24 3.26 3.20
CA CYS A 224 -29.42 3.94 2.73
C CYS A 224 -30.62 3.56 3.60
N ARG A 225 -31.34 4.55 4.12
CA ARG A 225 -32.62 4.34 4.82
C ARG A 225 -33.75 4.67 3.86
N LYS A 226 -34.61 3.70 3.53
CA LYS A 226 -35.78 3.93 2.66
C LYS A 226 -36.93 4.55 3.44
N SER A 227 -37.70 5.44 2.79
CA SER A 227 -38.93 5.97 3.40
C SER A 227 -39.98 4.89 3.57
N ASP A 228 -40.20 4.08 2.52
CA ASP A 228 -41.13 2.96 2.50
C ASP A 228 -40.36 1.62 2.54
N GLN A 229 -39.66 1.36 3.65
CA GLN A 229 -38.78 0.20 3.75
C GLN A 229 -39.54 -1.13 3.82
N LYS A 230 -39.10 -2.12 3.02
CA LYS A 230 -39.59 -3.51 3.07
C LYS A 230 -38.88 -4.37 4.12
N GLY A 231 -37.68 -3.94 4.52
CA GLY A 231 -36.80 -4.62 5.46
C GLY A 231 -35.43 -3.96 5.46
N GLU A 232 -34.57 -4.44 6.34
CA GLU A 232 -33.18 -3.98 6.48
C GLU A 232 -32.23 -5.09 6.05
N ALA A 233 -31.23 -4.76 5.24
CA ALA A 233 -30.22 -5.70 4.78
C ALA A 233 -28.84 -5.28 5.26
N LEU A 234 -28.01 -6.25 5.63
CA LEU A 234 -26.60 -6.05 5.86
C LEU A 234 -25.80 -6.45 4.61
N ILE A 235 -24.98 -5.54 4.11
CA ILE A 235 -24.02 -5.82 3.05
C ILE A 235 -22.64 -5.99 3.68
N VAL A 236 -22.09 -7.20 3.59
CA VAL A 236 -20.72 -7.46 4.05
C VAL A 236 -19.75 -7.27 2.88
N ASN A 237 -18.79 -6.36 3.02
CA ASN A 237 -17.75 -6.19 2.02
C ASN A 237 -16.70 -7.31 2.15
N GLY A 238 -16.92 -8.40 1.42
CA GLY A 238 -16.06 -9.59 1.48
C GLY A 238 -14.83 -9.55 0.57
N PHE A 239 -14.70 -8.57 -0.33
CA PHE A 239 -13.58 -8.51 -1.27
C PHE A 239 -12.55 -7.46 -0.85
N THR A 240 -11.67 -7.86 0.07
CA THR A 240 -10.57 -7.02 0.60
C THR A 240 -9.22 -7.32 -0.05
N ARG A 241 -9.18 -8.27 -0.98
CA ARG A 241 -7.94 -8.81 -1.55
C ARG A 241 -7.14 -7.74 -2.30
N VAL A 242 -5.85 -7.69 -1.99
CA VAL A 242 -4.76 -7.17 -2.83
C VAL A 242 -3.63 -8.19 -2.81
N SER A 243 -2.94 -8.38 -3.91
CA SER A 243 -1.95 -9.46 -4.02
C SER A 243 -1.11 -9.37 -5.29
N ALA A 244 0.10 -9.92 -5.24
CA ALA A 244 0.90 -10.27 -6.41
C ALA A 244 0.19 -11.32 -7.31
N PRO A 245 0.59 -11.44 -8.59
CA PRO A 245 0.19 -12.56 -9.44
C PRO A 245 0.74 -13.88 -8.91
N PHE A 246 0.04 -14.98 -9.24
CA PHE A 246 0.50 -16.31 -8.88
C PHE A 246 1.86 -16.59 -9.54
N SER A 247 2.83 -16.98 -8.72
CA SER A 247 4.17 -17.36 -9.16
C SER A 247 4.43 -18.83 -8.86
N PHE A 248 5.26 -19.47 -9.70
CA PHE A 248 5.61 -20.87 -9.55
C PHE A 248 7.08 -21.14 -9.92
N VAL A 249 7.59 -22.28 -9.44
CA VAL A 249 8.88 -22.87 -9.79
C VAL A 249 8.66 -24.38 -9.96
N THR A 250 9.25 -24.98 -10.98
CA THR A 250 9.19 -26.44 -11.21
C THR A 250 10.43 -27.16 -10.67
N SER A 251 10.39 -28.49 -10.65
CA SER A 251 11.54 -29.33 -10.30
C SER A 251 12.79 -28.94 -11.10
N GLU A 252 13.94 -28.97 -10.43
CA GLU A 252 15.26 -28.60 -10.97
C GLU A 252 15.38 -27.14 -11.43
N ASP A 253 14.42 -26.28 -11.05
CA ASP A 253 14.41 -24.84 -11.36
C ASP A 253 14.49 -24.54 -12.87
N SER A 254 14.06 -25.49 -13.71
CA SER A 254 14.10 -25.35 -15.17
C SER A 254 13.10 -24.33 -15.72
N ILE A 255 11.95 -24.21 -15.05
CA ILE A 255 10.85 -23.33 -15.42
C ILE A 255 10.36 -22.60 -14.17
N ALA A 256 10.12 -21.30 -14.30
CA ALA A 256 9.51 -20.46 -13.28
C ALA A 256 8.74 -19.31 -13.92
N GLY A 257 8.05 -18.50 -13.12
CA GLY A 257 7.46 -17.25 -13.60
C GLY A 257 6.12 -16.93 -12.97
N PHE A 258 5.42 -15.99 -13.59
CA PHE A 258 4.12 -15.50 -13.15
C PHE A 258 3.02 -16.01 -14.08
N ALA A 259 2.17 -16.91 -13.60
CA ALA A 259 1.09 -17.48 -14.39
C ALA A 259 -0.23 -16.75 -14.10
N GLY A 260 -0.44 -15.64 -14.80
CA GLY A 260 -1.64 -14.82 -14.64
C GLY A 260 -2.94 -15.52 -15.07
N SER A 261 -2.85 -16.58 -15.88
CA SER A 261 -4.00 -17.46 -16.19
C SER A 261 -4.52 -18.24 -14.99
N VAL A 262 -3.69 -18.43 -13.95
CA VAL A 262 -4.10 -19.01 -12.67
C VAL A 262 -4.62 -17.90 -11.76
N ASP A 263 -3.83 -16.85 -11.59
CA ASP A 263 -4.20 -15.67 -10.83
C ASP A 263 -3.34 -14.47 -11.24
N ASN A 264 -3.97 -13.40 -11.72
CA ASN A 264 -3.29 -12.15 -12.08
C ASN A 264 -2.92 -11.29 -10.88
N GLY A 265 -3.29 -11.69 -9.68
CA GLY A 265 -3.24 -10.84 -8.51
C GLY A 265 -4.33 -9.78 -8.56
N VAL A 266 -4.26 -8.85 -7.60
CA VAL A 266 -5.25 -7.77 -7.48
C VAL A 266 -4.51 -6.52 -7.04
N PRO A 267 -4.39 -5.50 -7.92
CA PRO A 267 -3.79 -4.23 -7.55
C PRO A 267 -4.56 -3.49 -6.46
N TYR A 268 -3.87 -2.61 -5.74
CA TYR A 268 -4.52 -1.60 -4.90
C TYR A 268 -5.06 -0.47 -5.79
N ILE A 269 -6.39 -0.33 -5.91
CA ILE A 269 -7.10 0.66 -6.76
C ILE A 269 -6.86 0.49 -8.27
N ALA A 270 -5.62 0.51 -8.72
CA ALA A 270 -5.18 0.21 -10.07
C ALA A 270 -3.67 -0.01 -10.17
N ASP A 271 -3.22 -0.59 -11.28
CA ASP A 271 -1.80 -0.73 -11.62
C ASP A 271 -1.51 -0.29 -13.06
N HIS A 272 -0.25 0.03 -13.31
CA HIS A 272 0.32 0.23 -14.64
C HIS A 272 1.54 -0.67 -14.88
N HIS A 273 1.89 -1.55 -13.93
CA HIS A 273 3.06 -2.43 -14.05
C HIS A 273 2.79 -3.70 -14.90
N PHE A 274 1.52 -4.05 -15.13
CA PHE A 274 1.18 -5.22 -15.94
C PHE A 274 1.21 -4.87 -17.42
N ILE A 275 2.19 -5.43 -18.13
CA ILE A 275 2.40 -5.19 -19.56
C ILE A 275 1.88 -6.33 -20.45
N GLY A 276 1.53 -7.49 -19.89
CA GLY A 276 1.05 -8.64 -20.64
C GLY A 276 1.24 -9.95 -19.90
N GLN A 277 0.59 -11.02 -20.36
CA GLN A 277 0.83 -12.35 -19.82
C GLN A 277 2.24 -12.81 -20.21
N MET A 278 2.99 -13.29 -19.23
CA MET A 278 4.29 -13.96 -19.45
C MET A 278 4.09 -15.21 -20.30
N HIS A 279 4.97 -15.46 -21.26
CA HIS A 279 4.93 -16.64 -22.13
C HIS A 279 6.25 -17.42 -22.19
N GLU A 280 7.39 -16.82 -21.83
CA GLU A 280 8.68 -17.52 -21.76
C GLU A 280 9.07 -17.84 -20.32
N PHE A 281 8.74 -19.06 -19.88
CA PHE A 281 8.95 -19.53 -18.51
C PHE A 281 10.27 -20.27 -18.30
N ARG A 282 11.00 -20.62 -19.36
CA ARG A 282 12.23 -21.41 -19.25
C ARG A 282 13.37 -20.50 -18.81
N ARG A 283 13.92 -20.72 -17.61
CA ARG A 283 14.99 -19.90 -17.04
C ARG A 283 16.27 -19.90 -17.86
N ILE A 284 16.50 -20.97 -18.64
CA ILE A 284 17.73 -21.13 -19.45
C ILE A 284 17.78 -20.23 -20.68
N ILE A 285 16.64 -19.66 -21.11
CA ILE A 285 16.59 -18.85 -22.31
C ILE A 285 17.12 -17.45 -21.96
N PRO A 286 18.29 -17.03 -22.49
CA PRO A 286 18.81 -15.71 -22.23
C PRO A 286 18.04 -14.66 -23.02
N TRP A 287 18.23 -13.40 -22.67
CA TRP A 287 17.90 -12.31 -23.58
C TRP A 287 18.74 -12.45 -24.87
N MET A 288 18.09 -12.37 -26.02
CA MET A 288 18.76 -12.42 -27.33
C MET A 288 18.62 -11.09 -28.06
N ASP A 289 17.39 -10.60 -28.19
CA ASP A 289 17.03 -9.31 -28.78
C ASP A 289 15.64 -8.86 -28.31
N ASP A 290 15.16 -7.72 -28.80
CA ASP A 290 13.87 -7.14 -28.41
C ASP A 290 12.66 -8.02 -28.80
N ASP A 291 12.79 -8.85 -29.85
CA ASP A 291 11.73 -9.76 -30.31
C ASP A 291 11.80 -11.14 -29.60
N ALA A 292 12.89 -11.41 -28.86
CA ALA A 292 13.12 -12.64 -28.11
C ALA A 292 13.86 -12.34 -26.80
N SER A 293 13.12 -11.75 -25.85
CA SER A 293 13.69 -11.18 -24.61
C SER A 293 14.08 -12.23 -23.55
N GLY A 294 13.74 -13.50 -23.78
CA GLY A 294 14.15 -14.63 -22.93
C GLY A 294 13.28 -14.83 -21.70
N PHE A 295 13.84 -15.41 -20.64
CA PHE A 295 13.09 -15.68 -19.41
C PHE A 295 12.41 -14.41 -18.85
N GLY A 296 11.09 -14.48 -18.65
CA GLY A 296 10.30 -13.32 -18.20
C GLY A 296 9.55 -12.61 -19.33
N ASP A 297 9.79 -12.98 -20.58
CA ASP A 297 9.15 -12.34 -21.74
C ASP A 297 7.62 -12.49 -21.69
N SER A 298 6.94 -11.44 -22.16
CA SER A 298 5.50 -11.27 -22.02
C SER A 298 4.90 -10.66 -23.28
N ASN A 299 3.59 -10.81 -23.45
CA ASN A 299 2.90 -10.37 -24.66
C ASN A 299 2.95 -8.86 -24.95
N ALA A 300 3.44 -8.02 -24.01
CA ALA A 300 3.56 -6.56 -24.14
C ALA A 300 2.29 -5.84 -24.65
N ASN A 301 1.09 -6.43 -24.46
CA ASN A 301 -0.17 -5.93 -25.00
C ASN A 301 -0.96 -5.03 -24.05
N TYR A 302 -0.39 -4.69 -22.88
CA TYR A 302 -0.98 -3.81 -21.87
C TYR A 302 -0.06 -2.65 -21.43
N GLU A 303 1.05 -2.41 -22.11
CA GLU A 303 2.05 -1.39 -21.73
C GLU A 303 1.48 0.02 -21.51
N THR A 304 0.42 0.39 -22.23
CA THR A 304 -0.25 1.69 -22.10
C THR A 304 -1.60 1.62 -21.40
N THR A 305 -1.91 0.49 -20.74
CA THR A 305 -3.24 0.21 -20.19
C THR A 305 -3.23 0.24 -18.67
N ARG A 306 -4.12 1.03 -18.10
CA ARG A 306 -4.38 1.02 -16.65
C ARG A 306 -5.23 -0.20 -16.29
N ILE A 307 -4.69 -1.08 -15.45
CA ILE A 307 -5.39 -2.26 -14.95
C ILE A 307 -6.20 -1.90 -13.71
N ALA A 308 -7.48 -2.25 -13.70
CA ALA A 308 -8.35 -2.02 -12.54
C ALA A 308 -7.92 -2.91 -11.37
N GLY A 309 -7.81 -2.32 -10.19
CA GLY A 309 -7.54 -3.02 -8.93
C GLY A 309 -8.79 -3.10 -8.05
N ASN A 310 -8.56 -3.45 -6.79
CA ASN A 310 -9.60 -3.41 -5.77
C ASN A 310 -9.99 -1.96 -5.47
N SER A 311 -11.24 -1.58 -5.76
CA SER A 311 -11.76 -0.23 -5.49
C SER A 311 -12.21 -0.02 -4.04
N PHE A 312 -12.44 -1.11 -3.31
CA PHE A 312 -13.02 -1.13 -1.96
C PHE A 312 -14.40 -0.44 -1.84
N ASP A 313 -15.13 -0.30 -2.95
CA ASP A 313 -16.38 0.46 -3.04
C ASP A 313 -17.59 -0.40 -3.50
N TYR A 314 -17.48 -1.72 -3.38
CA TYR A 314 -18.56 -2.64 -3.75
C TYR A 314 -19.86 -2.44 -2.96
N PRO A 315 -19.84 -2.06 -1.66
CA PRO A 315 -21.08 -1.80 -0.93
C PRO A 315 -21.96 -0.71 -1.53
N PHE A 316 -21.38 0.29 -2.19
CA PHE A 316 -22.16 1.30 -2.90
C PHE A 316 -22.93 0.66 -4.06
N VAL A 317 -22.24 -0.10 -4.91
CA VAL A 317 -22.82 -0.75 -6.10
C VAL A 317 -23.91 -1.74 -5.72
N HIS A 318 -23.64 -2.63 -4.77
CA HIS A 318 -24.65 -3.59 -4.29
C HIS A 318 -25.79 -2.88 -3.55
N GLY A 319 -25.46 -1.88 -2.75
CA GLY A 319 -26.43 -1.08 -1.99
C GLY A 319 -27.46 -0.38 -2.88
N GLN A 320 -27.06 0.12 -4.05
CA GLN A 320 -27.99 0.69 -5.02
C GLN A 320 -29.08 -0.31 -5.42
N ALA A 321 -28.71 -1.56 -5.72
CA ALA A 321 -29.69 -2.60 -6.07
C ALA A 321 -30.65 -2.93 -4.92
N PHE A 322 -30.17 -2.99 -3.68
CA PHE A 322 -31.03 -3.18 -2.50
C PHE A 322 -31.99 -2.01 -2.28
N ALA A 323 -31.50 -0.77 -2.41
CA ALA A 323 -32.30 0.44 -2.26
C ALA A 323 -33.39 0.53 -3.35
N GLU A 324 -33.07 0.17 -4.60
CA GLU A 324 -34.03 0.08 -5.71
C GLU A 324 -35.10 -1.00 -5.48
N ALA A 325 -34.72 -2.12 -4.86
CA ALA A 325 -35.66 -3.17 -4.46
C ALA A 325 -36.57 -2.76 -3.28
N GLY A 326 -36.31 -1.63 -2.62
CA GLY A 326 -37.09 -1.08 -1.51
C GLY A 326 -36.59 -1.50 -0.12
N TYR A 327 -35.37 -2.00 -0.01
CA TYR A 327 -34.74 -2.33 1.27
C TYR A 327 -33.88 -1.17 1.77
N SER A 328 -33.97 -0.89 3.07
CA SER A 328 -32.92 -0.13 3.75
C SER A 328 -31.69 -1.03 3.86
N PHE A 329 -30.49 -0.45 3.85
CA PHE A 329 -29.28 -1.23 4.07
C PHE A 329 -28.21 -0.42 4.80
N VAL A 330 -27.35 -1.15 5.48
CA VAL A 330 -26.04 -0.70 5.96
C VAL A 330 -25.00 -1.71 5.49
N SER A 331 -23.75 -1.29 5.46
CA SER A 331 -22.66 -2.22 5.16
C SER A 331 -21.62 -2.27 6.27
N THR A 332 -20.87 -3.36 6.27
CA THR A 332 -19.79 -3.62 7.23
C THR A 332 -18.61 -4.25 6.53
N ALA A 333 -17.41 -4.00 7.06
CA ALA A 333 -16.22 -4.75 6.73
C ALA A 333 -16.38 -6.21 7.17
N ALA A 334 -15.72 -7.13 6.46
CA ALA A 334 -15.76 -8.56 6.78
C ALA A 334 -15.16 -8.88 8.16
N ASP A 335 -14.04 -8.23 8.50
CA ASP A 335 -13.35 -8.39 9.79
C ASP A 335 -14.23 -8.00 10.99
N ALA A 336 -15.10 -6.99 10.84
CA ALA A 336 -16.05 -6.61 11.88
C ALA A 336 -17.08 -7.72 12.19
N VAL A 337 -17.44 -8.53 11.19
CA VAL A 337 -18.32 -9.71 11.36
C VAL A 337 -17.53 -10.87 11.98
N GLU A 338 -16.34 -11.17 11.43
CA GLU A 338 -15.47 -12.24 11.91
C GLU A 338 -15.08 -12.06 13.39
N ASN A 339 -14.82 -10.82 13.80
CA ASN A 339 -14.49 -10.44 15.17
C ASN A 339 -15.72 -10.27 16.08
N GLY A 340 -16.93 -10.54 15.58
CA GLY A 340 -18.19 -10.47 16.34
C GLY A 340 -18.62 -9.06 16.77
N THR A 341 -18.04 -8.01 16.16
CA THR A 341 -18.45 -6.62 16.40
C THR A 341 -19.80 -6.33 15.75
N VAL A 342 -20.07 -6.93 14.59
CA VAL A 342 -21.39 -6.96 13.94
C VAL A 342 -21.95 -8.37 13.97
N LYS A 343 -23.21 -8.53 14.37
CA LYS A 343 -23.90 -9.83 14.41
C LYS A 343 -24.84 -9.95 13.24
N LEU A 344 -24.69 -11.01 12.45
CA LEU A 344 -25.55 -11.27 11.30
C LEU A 344 -27.02 -11.50 11.70
N SER A 345 -27.29 -11.95 12.94
CA SER A 345 -28.64 -12.18 13.45
C SER A 345 -29.47 -10.92 13.68
N ASP A 346 -28.84 -9.74 13.60
CA ASP A 346 -29.50 -8.45 13.84
C ASP A 346 -30.20 -7.92 12.57
N TYR A 347 -30.05 -8.63 11.44
CA TYR A 347 -30.61 -8.33 10.10
C TYR A 347 -31.27 -9.59 9.53
#